data_AF-A0A9D8LZI8-F1
#
_entry.id   AF-A0A9D8LZI8-F1
#
_cell.length_a   1.000
_cell.length_b   1.000
_cell.length_c   1.000
_cell.angle_alpha   90.00
_cell.angle_beta   90.00
_cell.angle_gamma   90.00
#
_symmetry.space_group_name_H-M   'P 1'
#
loop_
_entity.id
_entity.type
_entity.pdbx_description
1 polymer ?
#
loop_
_entity_poly.entity_id
_entity_poly.type
_entity_poly.pdbx_seq_one_letter_code
_entity_poly.pdbx_strand_id
1 'polypeptide(L)' 'MFVTQARDCLCFEDSQNGLRAAIGAGQPTIVTPSLYSAGEDFSGAALVIETLEAFWRRPEFHADQEQRERRAAGG' A
#
# COMPACT_ATOMS: atom_id res chain seq x y z
N MET A 1 2.77 -26.57 -5.78
CA MET A 1 1.71 -25.58 -5.53
C MET A 1 2.17 -24.73 -4.36
N PHE A 2 2.62 -23.50 -4.61
CA PHE A 2 3.01 -22.58 -3.53
C PHE A 2 1.75 -21.82 -3.12
N VAL A 3 1.26 -22.09 -1.91
CA VAL A 3 0.19 -21.30 -1.30
C VAL A 3 0.88 -20.33 -0.34
N THR A 4 0.65 -19.04 -0.49
CA THR A 4 1.20 -18.02 0.42
C THR A 4 0.52 -18.17 1.78
N GLN A 5 1.28 -18.01 2.87
CA GLN A 5 0.67 -17.98 4.20
C GLN A 5 0.06 -16.60 4.40
N ALA A 6 -1.07 -16.52 5.13
CA ALA A 6 -1.70 -15.24 5.44
C ALA A 6 -0.73 -14.27 6.14
N ARG A 7 0.21 -14.75 6.95
CA ARG A 7 1.23 -13.89 7.59
C ARG A 7 2.20 -13.21 6.60
N ASP A 8 2.29 -13.73 5.38
CA ASP A 8 3.16 -13.19 4.32
C ASP A 8 2.40 -12.20 3.42
N CYS A 9 1.14 -11.89 3.75
CA CYS A 9 0.29 -10.98 3.01
C CYS A 9 0.25 -9.58 3.65
N LEU A 10 -0.06 -8.59 2.82
CA LEU A 10 -0.28 -7.19 3.18
C LEU A 10 -1.61 -6.75 2.58
N CYS A 11 -2.47 -6.11 3.37
CA CYS A 11 -3.74 -5.58 2.89
C CYS A 11 -3.61 -4.11 2.47
N PHE A 12 -4.38 -3.74 1.45
CA PHE A 12 -4.58 -2.36 1.03
C PHE A 12 -6.07 -2.07 1.13
N GLU A 13 -6.41 -0.97 1.80
CA GLU A 13 -7.80 -0.58 2.05
C GLU A 13 -7.99 0.92 1.85
N ASP A 14 -9.22 1.34 1.57
CA ASP A 14 -9.57 2.76 1.45
C ASP A 14 -10.62 3.20 2.49
N SER A 15 -11.16 2.27 3.28
CA SER A 15 -12.23 2.52 4.24
C SER A 15 -11.96 1.90 5.61
N GLN A 16 -12.58 2.46 6.66
CA GLN A 16 -12.49 1.96 8.03
C GLN A 16 -13.04 0.54 8.15
N ASN A 17 -14.11 0.21 7.43
CA ASN A 17 -14.68 -1.13 7.48
C ASN A 17 -13.72 -2.19 6.93
N GLY A 18 -13.06 -1.89 5.81
CA GLY A 18 -12.02 -2.74 5.26
C GLY A 18 -10.83 -2.89 6.22
N LEU A 19 -10.34 -1.77 6.77
CA LEU A 19 -9.27 -1.78 7.76
C LEU A 19 -9.62 -2.67 8.98
N ARG A 20 -10.82 -2.54 9.53
CA ARG A 20 -11.27 -3.36 10.66
C ARG A 20 -11.34 -4.85 10.33
N ALA A 21 -11.77 -5.19 9.12
CA ALA A 21 -11.77 -6.57 8.66
C ALA A 21 -10.35 -7.14 8.54
N ALA A 22 -9.43 -6.38 7.96
CA ALA A 22 -8.03 -6.79 7.80
C ALA A 22 -7.30 -6.94 9.15
N ILE A 23 -7.52 -6.01 10.09
CA ILE A 23 -7.04 -6.14 11.48
C ILE A 23 -7.62 -7.38 12.15
N GLY A 24 -8.93 -7.64 11.97
CA GLY A 24 -9.58 -8.85 12.48
C GLY A 24 -8.98 -10.15 11.93
N ALA A 25 -8.43 -10.11 10.71
CA ALA A 25 -7.69 -11.20 10.09
C ALA A 25 -6.19 -11.23 10.46
N GLY A 26 -5.74 -10.33 11.34
CA GLY A 26 -4.34 -10.23 11.78
C GLY A 26 -3.38 -9.74 10.69
N GLN A 27 -3.88 -9.01 9.69
CA GLN A 27 -3.10 -8.56 8.55
C GLN A 27 -2.60 -7.12 8.73
N PRO A 28 -1.30 -6.85 8.51
CA PRO A 28 -0.85 -5.47 8.38
C PRO A 28 -1.57 -4.83 7.20
N THR A 29 -2.00 -3.57 7.38
CA THR A 29 -2.85 -2.90 6.40
C THR A 29 -2.34 -1.50 6.12
N ILE A 30 -2.13 -1.18 4.85
CA ILE A 30 -1.89 0.17 4.37
C ILE A 30 -3.23 0.75 3.93
N VAL A 31 -3.54 1.96 4.38
CA VAL A 31 -4.75 2.67 4.00
C VAL A 31 -4.46 3.80 3.02
N THR A 32 -5.22 3.87 1.94
CA THR A 32 -5.29 5.00 1.01
C THR A 32 -6.70 5.59 1.02
N PRO A 33 -7.00 6.56 1.91
CA PRO A 33 -8.35 7.11 2.04
C PRO A 33 -8.86 7.68 0.72
N SER A 34 -10.14 7.51 0.45
CA SER A 34 -10.82 8.10 -0.70
C SER A 34 -11.69 9.27 -0.26
N LEU A 35 -12.29 9.97 -1.23
CA LEU A 35 -13.26 11.02 -0.94
C LEU A 35 -14.45 10.51 -0.10
N TYR A 36 -14.82 9.23 -0.27
CA TYR A 36 -15.96 8.61 0.39
C TYR A 36 -15.68 8.20 1.85
N SER A 37 -14.41 8.04 2.21
CA SER A 37 -13.98 7.71 3.56
C SER A 37 -13.35 8.92 4.29
N ALA A 38 -13.63 10.12 3.80
CA ALA A 38 -13.18 11.36 4.41
C ALA A 38 -13.74 11.49 5.84
N GLY A 39 -12.83 11.63 6.82
CA GLY A 39 -13.19 11.77 8.24
C GLY A 39 -13.44 10.44 8.96
N GLU A 40 -13.28 9.30 8.29
CA GLU A 40 -13.24 8.01 8.98
C GLU A 40 -11.97 7.86 9.85
N ASP A 41 -12.06 7.02 10.88
CA ASP A 41 -10.94 6.74 11.77
C ASP A 41 -10.15 5.51 11.30
N PHE A 42 -8.90 5.74 10.91
CA PHE A 42 -7.96 4.74 10.44
C PHE A 42 -6.94 4.30 11.50
N SER A 43 -7.25 4.52 12.78
CA SER A 43 -6.45 4.03 13.90
C SER A 43 -6.21 2.52 13.79
N GLY A 44 -4.94 2.12 13.92
CA GLY A 44 -4.51 0.73 13.78
C GLY A 44 -4.02 0.33 12.38
N ALA A 45 -4.15 1.20 11.37
CA ALA A 45 -3.45 1.02 10.11
C ALA A 45 -1.92 1.02 10.34
N ALA A 46 -1.21 0.16 9.62
CA ALA A 46 0.26 0.14 9.66
C ALA A 46 0.85 1.40 9.02
N LEU A 47 0.16 1.93 8.01
CA LEU A 47 0.49 3.18 7.34
C LEU A 47 -0.77 3.76 6.70
N VAL A 48 -0.92 5.09 6.76
CA VAL A 48 -1.92 5.83 6.00
C VAL A 48 -1.20 6.76 5.03
N ILE A 49 -1.47 6.62 3.74
CA ILE A 49 -0.86 7.41 2.67
C ILE A 49 -1.93 7.92 1.73
N GLU A 50 -1.74 9.13 1.20
CA GLU A 50 -2.74 9.77 0.34
C GLU A 50 -2.94 9.00 -0.98
N THR A 51 -1.83 8.67 -1.66
CA THR A 51 -1.85 7.85 -2.88
C THR A 51 -0.62 6.95 -2.93
N LEU A 52 -0.77 5.79 -3.58
CA LEU A 52 0.37 4.90 -3.87
C LEU A 52 1.39 5.57 -4.78
N GLU A 53 0.94 6.39 -5.74
CA GLU A 53 1.83 7.09 -6.67
C GLU A 53 2.72 8.10 -5.95
N ALA A 54 2.16 8.98 -5.12
CA ALA A 54 2.95 9.96 -4.37
C ALA A 54 3.94 9.28 -3.43
N PHE A 55 3.53 8.17 -2.80
CA PHE A 55 4.42 7.37 -1.96
C PHE A 55 5.57 6.77 -2.78
N TRP A 56 5.26 6.19 -3.95
CA TRP A 56 6.26 5.61 -4.83
C TRP A 56 7.24 6.66 -5.36
N ARG A 57 6.79 7.89 -5.60
CA ARG A 57 7.61 9.02 -6.11
C ARG A 57 8.64 9.59 -5.12
N ARG A 58 8.74 9.07 -3.89
CA ARG A 58 9.68 9.57 -2.88
C ARG A 58 11.14 9.29 -3.27
N PRO A 59 12.07 10.25 -3.13
CA PRO A 59 13.45 10.12 -3.62
C PRO A 59 14.18 8.87 -3.11
N GLU A 60 13.87 8.44 -1.89
CA GLU A 60 14.40 7.21 -1.29
C GLU A 60 14.22 5.94 -2.15
N PHE A 61 13.21 5.90 -3.03
CA PHE A 61 12.88 4.75 -3.88
C PHE A 61 13.31 4.90 -5.35
N HIS A 62 13.90 6.04 -5.76
CA HIS A 62 14.16 6.39 -7.17
C HIS A 62 15.61 6.29 -7.63
N ALA A 63 16.57 6.06 -6.73
CA ALA A 63 18.00 5.99 -7.09
C ALA A 63 18.33 4.93 -8.18
N ASP A 64 17.45 3.95 -8.40
CA ASP A 64 17.65 2.82 -9.34
C ASP A 64 16.65 2.81 -10.52
N GLN A 65 15.62 3.67 -10.54
CA GLN A 65 14.54 3.64 -11.55
C GLN A 65 14.96 4.23 -12.90
N GLU A 66 15.69 5.35 -12.90
CA GLU A 66 16.21 5.94 -14.15
C GLU A 66 17.09 4.94 -14.92
N GLN A 67 17.86 4.09 -14.24
CA GLN A 67 18.68 3.08 -14.90
C GLN A 67 17.85 1.94 -15.50
N ARG A 68 16.75 1.55 -14.86
CA ARG A 68 15.87 0.48 -15.33
C ARG A 68 15.01 0.93 -16.51
N GLU A 69 14.49 2.15 -16.47
CA GLU A 69 13.74 2.76 -17.58
C GLU A 69 14.64 3.00 -18.79
N ARG A 70 15.88 3.49 -18.60
CA ARG A 70 16.86 3.61 -19.70
C ARG A 70 17.24 2.25 -20.32
N ARG A 71 17.29 1.17 -19.52
CA ARG A 71 17.51 -0.19 -20.03
C ARG A 71 16.28 -0.77 -20.72
N ALA A 72 15.07 -0.41 -20.30
CA ALA A 72 13.83 -0.85 -20.93
C ALA A 72 13.49 -0.08 -22.22
N ALA A 73 13.91 1.19 -22.33
CA ALA A 73 13.70 2.04 -23.50
C ALA A 73 14.79 1.93 -24.58
N GLY A 74 15.86 1.16 -24.32
CA GLY A 74 17.00 0.97 -25.23
C GLY A 74 17.00 -0.37 -25.98
N GLY A 75 15.86 -1.05 -26.08
CA GLY A 75 15.68 -2.31 -26.80
C GLY A 75 15.01 -2.13 -28.15
#